data_AF-A0A3P9I914-F1
#
_entry.id   AF-A0A3P9I914-F1
#
_cell.length_a   1.000
_cell.length_b   1.000
_cell.length_c   1.000
_cell.angle_alpha   90.00
_cell.angle_beta   90.00
_cell.angle_gamma   90.00
#
_symmetry.space_group_name_H-M   'P 1'
#
loop_
_entity.id
_entity.type
_entity.pdbx_description
1 polymer ?
#
loop_
_entity_poly.entity_id
_entity_poly.type
_entity_poly.pdbx_seq_one_letter_code
_entity_poly.pdbx_strand_id
1 'polypeptide(L)'
;VNDFSFSGSYFESIYSAPSELLYPMLKKRDDFEDVLEERRRSSDLRYALRCYSPVLYKGPTTSKASELKTMVLQSDQLHYVVNQVSRESGVPLDEVQAEASVILEEMAHRLQLSTVRFFAFTLSKVFKAIFRSICVNEEGVQRLQQVVQEHPVVLLPSHRSYMDFLLMSYLMYTYDLPLPAIAAGMDFMGMKVVGEMLRMSGAFFIRRSFGGDKLYWAVFSEYVKTMLRNGFAPLEFFLEGTRSRTSKSLTPKLGKSWEIPVFVPSPGLI
;
A
#
# COMPACT_ATOMS: atom_id res chain seq x y z
N VAL A 1 -11.61 -56.54 6.00
CA VAL A 1 -10.95 -56.27 7.31
C VAL A 1 -10.25 -54.93 7.18
N ASN A 2 -10.70 -53.79 7.67
CA ASN A 2 -11.90 -53.35 8.38
C ASN A 2 -12.12 -51.87 7.97
N ASP A 3 -13.39 -51.48 7.89
CA ASP A 3 -13.85 -50.08 7.93
C ASP A 3 -13.37 -49.39 9.21
N PHE A 4 -12.99 -48.11 9.13
CA PHE A 4 -13.24 -47.15 10.21
C PHE A 4 -13.43 -45.74 9.65
N SER A 5 -14.69 -45.33 9.71
CA SER A 5 -15.22 -43.98 9.64
C SER A 5 -14.54 -43.03 10.62
N PHE A 6 -14.11 -41.86 10.16
CA PHE A 6 -13.75 -40.74 11.03
C PHE A 6 -14.94 -39.78 11.12
N SER A 7 -15.60 -39.83 12.26
CA SER A 7 -16.72 -39.01 12.67
C SER A 7 -16.32 -37.54 12.80
N GLY A 8 -17.21 -36.66 12.35
CA GLY A 8 -17.18 -35.24 12.68
C GLY A 8 -17.33 -35.05 14.19
N SER A 9 -16.40 -34.33 14.79
CA SER A 9 -16.55 -33.80 16.16
C SER A 9 -15.62 -32.62 16.50
N TYR A 10 -14.83 -32.09 15.54
CA TYR A 10 -13.98 -30.92 15.79
C TYR A 10 -14.58 -29.57 15.33
N PHE A 11 -15.78 -29.57 14.73
CA PHE A 11 -16.44 -28.34 14.24
C PHE A 11 -17.63 -27.87 15.10
N GLU A 12 -18.00 -28.60 16.18
CA GLU A 12 -19.15 -28.26 17.02
C GLU A 12 -18.80 -27.67 18.41
N SER A 13 -17.53 -27.58 18.78
CA SER A 13 -17.15 -27.05 20.11
C SER A 13 -17.12 -25.52 20.22
N ILE A 14 -17.37 -24.76 19.15
CA ILE A 14 -17.35 -23.28 19.19
C ILE A 14 -18.74 -22.69 19.51
N TYR A 15 -19.82 -23.49 19.49
CA TYR A 15 -21.20 -23.02 19.68
C TYR A 15 -21.81 -23.29 21.06
N SER A 16 -21.01 -23.50 22.11
CA SER A 16 -21.54 -23.72 23.48
C SER A 16 -20.82 -22.95 24.58
N ALA A 17 -20.16 -21.84 24.25
CA ALA A 17 -19.74 -20.86 25.26
C ALA A 17 -20.90 -19.87 25.52
N PRO A 18 -21.23 -19.55 26.79
CA PRO A 18 -22.26 -18.56 27.12
C PRO A 18 -21.93 -17.22 26.47
N SER A 19 -22.92 -16.59 25.82
CA SER A 19 -22.78 -15.35 25.05
C SER A 19 -22.32 -14.12 25.83
N GLU A 20 -22.08 -14.26 27.14
CA GLU A 20 -21.70 -13.15 28.03
C GLU A 20 -20.18 -12.94 28.17
N LEU A 21 -19.34 -13.85 27.67
CA LEU A 21 -17.87 -13.75 27.80
C LEU A 21 -17.11 -13.33 26.54
N LEU A 22 -17.78 -13.15 25.39
CA LEU A 22 -17.12 -12.78 24.13
C LEU A 22 -17.14 -11.28 23.80
N TYR A 23 -17.96 -10.44 24.44
CA TYR A 23 -17.96 -8.99 24.15
C TYR A 23 -18.35 -8.09 25.33
N PRO A 24 -17.48 -7.88 26.35
CA PRO A 24 -17.61 -6.73 27.25
C PRO A 24 -16.98 -5.42 26.73
N MET A 25 -16.45 -5.38 25.50
CA MET A 25 -15.57 -4.30 25.02
C MET A 25 -16.07 -3.48 23.81
N LEU A 26 -17.28 -3.74 23.28
CA LEU A 26 -17.91 -2.87 22.28
C LEU A 26 -18.72 -1.75 22.94
N LYS A 27 -18.10 -1.02 23.88
CA LYS A 27 -18.75 0.06 24.62
C LYS A 27 -17.99 1.39 24.52
N LYS A 28 -17.90 1.88 23.29
CA LYS A 28 -18.02 3.28 22.88
C LYS A 28 -18.28 3.23 21.38
N ARG A 29 -19.39 3.80 20.90
CA ARG A 29 -19.50 4.05 19.46
C ARG A 29 -18.42 5.09 19.18
N ASP A 30 -17.43 4.73 18.37
CA ASP A 30 -16.38 5.64 17.92
C ASP A 30 -17.02 6.97 17.49
N ASP A 31 -16.58 8.09 18.06
CA ASP A 31 -16.98 9.40 17.57
C ASP A 31 -16.31 9.59 16.21
N PHE A 32 -17.10 9.45 15.13
CA PHE A 32 -16.63 9.71 13.78
C PHE A 32 -16.74 11.20 13.48
N GLU A 33 -15.64 11.81 13.03
CA GLU A 33 -15.62 13.22 12.63
C GLU A 33 -15.82 13.38 11.13
N ASP A 34 -16.66 14.35 10.73
CA ASP A 34 -16.81 14.73 9.32
C ASP A 34 -15.70 15.71 8.90
N VAL A 35 -14.67 15.16 8.27
CA VAL A 35 -13.54 15.95 7.76
C VAL A 35 -14.01 17.04 6.79
N LEU A 36 -15.08 16.81 6.02
CA LEU A 36 -15.56 17.80 5.05
C LEU A 36 -16.24 19.00 5.68
N GLU A 37 -16.75 18.92 6.90
CA GLU A 37 -17.38 20.05 7.58
C GLU A 37 -16.38 21.20 7.74
N GLU A 38 -15.18 20.91 8.24
CA GLU A 38 -14.10 21.88 8.37
C GLU A 38 -13.60 22.37 6.99
N ARG A 39 -13.54 21.49 5.99
CA ARG A 39 -13.10 21.84 4.62
C ARG A 39 -14.08 22.73 3.87
N ARG A 40 -15.37 22.71 4.22
CA ARG A 40 -16.38 23.62 3.67
C ARG A 40 -16.27 25.02 4.28
N ARG A 41 -15.76 25.13 5.51
CA ARG A 41 -15.58 26.39 6.24
C ARG A 41 -14.22 27.04 6.01
N SER A 42 -13.29 26.35 5.35
CA SER A 42 -11.91 26.80 5.11
C SER A 42 -11.57 26.91 3.63
N SER A 43 -10.53 27.70 3.33
CA SER A 43 -10.04 27.86 1.96
C SER A 43 -9.28 26.62 1.49
N ASP A 44 -9.65 26.08 0.32
CA ASP A 44 -8.96 24.95 -0.30
C ASP A 44 -7.49 25.24 -0.59
N LEU A 45 -7.18 26.49 -0.94
CA LEU A 45 -5.80 26.90 -1.20
C LEU A 45 -4.98 26.93 0.09
N ARG A 46 -5.58 27.44 1.17
CA ARG A 46 -4.93 27.42 2.50
C ARG A 46 -4.71 25.98 2.98
N TYR A 47 -5.68 25.10 2.76
CA TYR A 47 -5.56 23.68 3.05
C TYR A 47 -4.42 23.03 2.24
N ALA A 48 -4.38 23.24 0.93
CA ALA A 48 -3.36 22.67 0.07
C ALA A 48 -1.94 23.21 0.34
N LEU A 49 -1.82 24.46 0.80
CA LEU A 49 -0.53 25.09 1.11
C LEU A 49 -0.14 24.97 2.58
N ARG A 50 -0.84 24.16 3.38
CA ARG A 50 -0.51 23.95 4.79
C ARG A 50 0.92 23.43 4.95
N CYS A 51 1.46 23.64 6.15
CA CYS A 51 2.67 22.93 6.57
C CYS A 51 2.35 21.44 6.61
N TYR A 52 3.20 20.65 5.97
CA TYR A 52 3.10 19.20 5.91
C TYR A 52 4.40 18.67 6.46
N SER A 53 4.34 18.15 7.68
CA SER A 53 5.48 17.70 8.47
C SER A 53 5.15 16.31 9.01
N PRO A 54 5.04 15.31 8.12
CA PRO A 54 4.51 14.03 8.50
C PRO A 54 5.39 13.36 9.54
N VAL A 55 4.74 12.68 10.46
CA VAL A 55 5.38 11.84 11.44
C VAL A 55 6.05 10.65 10.76
N LEU A 56 7.38 10.55 10.82
CA LEU A 56 8.14 9.50 10.17
C LEU A 56 8.43 8.32 11.11
N TYR A 57 8.64 7.15 10.50
CA TYR A 57 9.15 5.97 11.19
C TYR A 57 10.51 6.26 11.83
N LYS A 58 10.68 5.89 13.11
CA LYS A 58 11.90 6.15 13.91
C LYS A 58 13.09 5.26 13.54
N GLY A 59 12.94 4.40 12.52
CA GLY A 59 14.00 3.53 12.03
C GLY A 59 15.18 4.29 11.40
N PRO A 60 16.21 3.55 10.98
CA PRO A 60 17.56 4.10 10.76
C PRO A 60 17.71 5.07 9.58
N THR A 61 16.67 5.36 8.80
CA THR A 61 16.84 6.13 7.55
C THR A 61 15.61 6.94 7.15
N THR A 62 15.70 8.27 7.23
CA THR A 62 14.85 9.20 6.45
C THR A 62 15.44 9.34 5.05
N SER A 63 15.13 8.42 4.16
CA SER A 63 15.86 8.31 2.89
C SER A 63 15.04 8.82 1.71
N LYS A 64 15.71 9.52 0.79
CA LYS A 64 15.10 10.07 -0.44
C LYS A 64 14.75 8.93 -1.40
N ALA A 65 13.79 9.16 -2.30
CA ALA A 65 13.42 8.16 -3.32
C ALA A 65 14.61 7.66 -4.18
N SER A 66 15.64 8.49 -4.39
CA SER A 66 16.89 8.10 -5.06
C SER A 66 17.68 7.06 -4.28
N GLU A 67 17.69 7.17 -2.96
CA GLU A 67 18.44 6.28 -2.08
C GLU A 67 17.78 4.91 -2.01
N LEU A 68 16.44 4.86 -1.99
CA LEU A 68 15.67 3.62 -2.14
C LEU A 68 16.10 2.87 -3.40
N LYS A 69 16.24 3.56 -4.53
CA LYS A 69 16.67 2.94 -5.79
C LYS A 69 18.08 2.38 -5.70
N THR A 70 19.00 3.15 -5.12
CA THR A 70 20.38 2.70 -4.90
C THR A 70 20.44 1.46 -4.00
N MET A 71 19.69 1.43 -2.90
CA MET A 71 19.64 0.28 -1.99
C MET A 71 19.13 -0.99 -2.70
N VAL A 72 18.10 -0.85 -3.56
CA VAL A 72 17.56 -1.97 -4.32
C VAL A 72 18.57 -2.50 -5.33
N LEU A 73 19.24 -1.61 -6.07
CA LEU A 73 20.24 -2.00 -7.08
C LEU A 73 21.50 -2.63 -6.46
N GLN A 74 21.82 -2.29 -5.21
CA GLN A 74 22.97 -2.83 -4.48
C GLN A 74 22.65 -4.08 -3.65
N SER A 75 21.40 -4.55 -3.67
CA SER A 75 21.00 -5.72 -2.89
C SER A 75 21.66 -7.01 -3.37
N ASP A 76 22.23 -7.77 -2.44
CA ASP A 76 22.79 -9.10 -2.70
C ASP A 76 21.78 -10.04 -3.35
N GLN A 77 20.50 -9.93 -2.95
CA GLN A 77 19.43 -10.75 -3.52
C GLN A 77 19.19 -10.42 -5.00
N LEU A 78 19.23 -9.14 -5.37
CA LEU A 78 19.09 -8.73 -6.76
C LEU A 78 20.32 -9.14 -7.57
N HIS A 79 21.53 -8.91 -7.05
CA HIS A 79 22.77 -9.34 -7.70
C HIS A 79 22.80 -10.85 -7.96
N TYR A 80 22.32 -11.67 -7.04
CA TYR A 80 22.22 -13.12 -7.23
C TYR A 80 21.34 -13.46 -8.45
N VAL A 81 20.15 -12.84 -8.54
CA VAL A 81 19.23 -13.10 -9.66
C VAL A 81 19.78 -12.55 -10.98
N VAL A 82 20.38 -11.36 -10.98
CA VAL A 82 21.01 -10.78 -12.18
C VAL A 82 22.10 -11.71 -12.72
N ASN A 83 22.95 -12.26 -11.85
CA ASN A 83 23.96 -13.25 -12.22
C ASN A 83 23.33 -14.53 -12.80
N GLN A 84 22.24 -15.02 -12.21
CA GLN A 84 21.54 -16.21 -12.69
C GLN A 84 20.93 -15.97 -14.08
N VAL A 85 20.23 -14.85 -14.27
CA VAL A 85 19.60 -14.47 -15.54
C VAL A 85 20.66 -14.31 -16.63
N SER A 86 21.78 -13.63 -16.34
CA SER A 86 22.90 -13.50 -17.27
C SER A 86 23.46 -14.85 -17.73
N ARG A 87 23.62 -15.81 -16.81
CA ARG A 87 24.09 -17.17 -17.13
C ARG A 87 23.09 -17.97 -17.97
N GLU A 88 21.79 -17.84 -17.68
CA GLU A 88 20.73 -18.57 -18.38
C GLU A 88 20.46 -18.00 -19.79
N SER A 89 20.53 -16.68 -19.96
CA SER A 89 20.26 -16.01 -21.24
C SER A 89 21.49 -15.84 -22.13
N GLY A 90 22.70 -15.92 -21.56
CA GLY A 90 23.97 -15.63 -22.25
C GLY A 90 24.26 -14.14 -22.46
N VAL A 91 23.43 -13.25 -21.90
CA VAL A 91 23.59 -11.79 -21.97
C VAL A 91 24.64 -11.35 -20.93
N PRO A 92 25.55 -10.40 -21.26
CA PRO A 92 26.55 -9.92 -20.32
C PRO A 92 25.92 -9.26 -19.08
N LEU A 93 26.61 -9.37 -17.94
CA LEU A 93 26.11 -8.91 -16.63
C LEU A 93 25.69 -7.43 -16.65
N ASP A 94 26.48 -6.58 -17.30
CA ASP A 94 26.25 -5.14 -17.35
C ASP A 94 24.94 -4.78 -18.06
N GLU A 95 24.58 -5.53 -19.11
CA GLU A 95 23.32 -5.34 -19.84
C GLU A 95 22.11 -5.74 -18.98
N VAL A 96 22.21 -6.85 -18.25
CA VAL A 96 21.13 -7.30 -17.34
C VAL A 96 20.97 -6.32 -16.16
N GLN A 97 22.07 -5.77 -15.65
CA GLN A 97 22.04 -4.74 -14.59
C GLN A 97 21.42 -3.43 -15.10
N ALA A 98 21.72 -3.03 -16.34
CA ALA A 98 21.11 -1.88 -16.98
C ALA A 98 19.60 -2.09 -17.17
N GLU A 99 19.18 -3.28 -17.59
CA GLU A 99 17.78 -3.66 -17.70
C GLU A 99 17.07 -3.59 -16.33
N ALA A 100 17.68 -4.12 -15.27
CA ALA A 100 17.15 -4.02 -13.91
C ALA A 100 16.94 -2.56 -13.47
N SER A 101 17.87 -1.68 -13.83
CA SER A 101 17.78 -0.25 -13.56
C SER A 101 16.64 0.43 -14.32
N VAL A 102 16.42 0.06 -15.58
CA VAL A 102 15.29 0.55 -16.38
C VAL A 102 13.96 0.09 -15.79
N ILE A 103 13.86 -1.19 -15.41
CA ILE A 103 12.66 -1.73 -14.76
C ILE A 103 12.38 -0.97 -13.46
N LEU A 104 13.40 -0.77 -12.63
CA LEU A 104 13.25 -0.06 -11.36
C LEU A 104 12.76 1.38 -11.58
N GLU A 105 13.28 2.06 -12.60
CA GLU A 105 12.90 3.44 -12.90
C GLU A 105 11.49 3.56 -13.50
N GLU A 106 11.08 2.58 -14.27
CA GLU A 106 9.71 2.45 -14.75
C GLU A 106 8.72 2.32 -13.59
N MET A 107 9.06 1.48 -12.60
CA MET A 107 8.16 1.13 -11.51
C MET A 107 8.12 2.16 -10.40
N ALA A 108 9.27 2.69 -9.98
CA ALA A 108 9.41 3.41 -8.73
C ALA A 108 8.58 4.70 -8.66
N HIS A 109 8.08 5.00 -7.46
CA HIS A 109 7.40 6.27 -7.18
C HIS A 109 8.38 7.45 -7.17
N ARG A 110 7.88 8.66 -7.42
CA ARG A 110 8.67 9.90 -7.42
C ARG A 110 7.96 11.01 -6.65
N LEU A 111 7.84 10.86 -5.33
CA LEU A 111 7.05 11.81 -4.52
C LEU A 111 7.55 13.26 -4.67
N GLN A 112 6.65 14.15 -5.07
CA GLN A 112 6.88 15.59 -5.17
C GLN A 112 5.79 16.35 -4.43
N LEU A 113 6.19 17.15 -3.44
CA LEU A 113 5.24 17.88 -2.59
C LEU A 113 4.38 18.87 -3.38
N SER A 114 4.90 19.48 -4.45
CA SER A 114 4.13 20.36 -5.34
C SER A 114 2.91 19.65 -5.93
N THR A 115 3.09 18.44 -6.46
CA THR A 115 2.02 17.62 -7.03
C THR A 115 1.06 17.12 -5.96
N VAL A 116 1.58 16.74 -4.79
CA VAL A 116 0.76 16.39 -3.62
C VAL A 116 -0.19 17.54 -3.25
N ARG A 117 0.33 18.77 -3.18
CA ARG A 117 -0.49 19.96 -2.86
C ARG A 117 -1.52 20.25 -3.95
N PHE A 118 -1.17 20.05 -5.22
CA PHE A 118 -2.12 20.13 -6.32
C PHE A 118 -3.27 19.11 -6.17
N PHE A 119 -2.96 17.86 -5.80
CA PHE A 119 -3.98 16.86 -5.48
C PHE A 119 -4.79 17.24 -4.25
N ALA A 120 -4.18 17.72 -3.18
CA ALA A 120 -4.90 18.16 -1.97
C ALA A 120 -5.93 19.26 -2.31
N PHE A 121 -5.55 20.24 -3.13
CA PHE A 121 -6.46 21.28 -3.61
C PHE A 121 -7.61 20.72 -4.46
N THR A 122 -7.28 19.90 -5.46
CA THR A 122 -8.25 19.38 -6.43
C THR A 122 -9.20 18.39 -5.78
N LEU A 123 -8.69 17.46 -4.98
CA LEU A 123 -9.47 16.46 -4.25
C LEU A 123 -10.37 17.10 -3.20
N SER A 124 -9.92 18.15 -2.50
CA SER A 124 -10.81 18.89 -1.58
C SER A 124 -12.06 19.42 -2.29
N LYS A 125 -11.92 19.95 -3.51
CA LYS A 125 -13.08 20.41 -4.31
C LYS A 125 -13.96 19.26 -4.77
N VAL A 126 -13.33 18.22 -5.32
CA VAL A 126 -14.05 17.03 -5.80
C VAL A 126 -14.84 16.39 -4.68
N PHE A 127 -14.22 16.14 -3.52
CA PHE A 127 -14.86 15.51 -2.38
C PHE A 127 -15.99 16.35 -1.78
N LYS A 128 -15.84 17.67 -1.69
CA LYS A 128 -16.95 18.55 -1.30
C LYS A 128 -18.14 18.51 -2.26
N ALA A 129 -17.90 18.27 -3.55
CA ALA A 129 -18.94 18.22 -4.57
C ALA A 129 -19.66 16.85 -4.61
N ILE A 130 -18.93 15.75 -4.41
CA ILE A 130 -19.50 14.39 -4.56
C ILE A 130 -19.99 13.77 -3.25
N PHE A 131 -19.40 14.14 -2.11
CA PHE A 131 -19.73 13.55 -0.81
C PHE A 131 -20.47 14.53 0.09
N ARG A 132 -21.52 14.02 0.75
CA ARG A 132 -22.22 14.74 1.82
C ARG A 132 -21.37 14.83 3.09
N SER A 133 -20.63 13.79 3.43
CA SER A 133 -19.71 13.76 4.56
C SER A 133 -18.63 12.71 4.33
N ILE A 134 -17.47 12.88 4.96
CA ILE A 134 -16.41 11.88 5.06
C ILE A 134 -16.14 11.68 6.54
N CYS A 135 -16.75 10.63 7.09
CA CYS A 135 -16.68 10.27 8.49
C CYS A 135 -15.40 9.47 8.77
N VAL A 136 -14.52 9.97 9.64
CA VAL A 136 -13.26 9.32 10.01
C VAL A 136 -13.25 9.01 11.50
N ASN A 137 -12.82 7.81 11.87
CA ASN A 137 -12.58 7.45 13.27
C ASN A 137 -11.25 8.08 13.72
N GLU A 138 -11.33 9.14 14.54
CA GLU A 138 -10.15 9.86 15.03
C GLU A 138 -9.26 9.01 15.94
N GLU A 139 -9.84 8.20 16.82
CA GLU A 139 -9.09 7.29 17.68
C GLU A 139 -8.29 6.28 16.84
N GLY A 140 -8.85 5.85 15.70
CA GLY A 140 -8.17 5.04 14.70
C GLY A 140 -6.98 5.75 14.05
N VAL A 141 -7.15 7.02 13.69
CA VAL A 141 -6.08 7.85 13.11
C VAL A 141 -4.96 8.11 14.11
N GLN A 142 -5.29 8.42 15.36
CA GLN A 142 -4.30 8.63 16.43
C GLN A 142 -3.48 7.37 16.70
N ARG A 143 -4.14 6.20 16.76
CA ARG A 143 -3.46 4.90 16.83
C ARG A 143 -2.56 4.68 15.62
N LEU A 144 -3.04 4.98 14.42
CA LEU A 144 -2.23 4.86 13.19
C LEU A 144 -0.99 5.77 13.26
N GLN A 145 -1.11 6.99 13.77
CA GLN A 145 0.01 7.91 13.95
C GLN A 145 1.10 7.35 14.87
N GLN A 146 0.71 6.66 15.94
CA GLN A 146 1.65 5.98 16.85
C GLN A 146 2.32 4.79 16.15
N VAL A 147 1.53 3.93 15.48
CA VAL A 147 2.03 2.73 14.81
C VAL A 147 3.00 3.09 13.68
N VAL A 148 2.73 4.13 12.88
CA VAL A 148 3.62 4.58 11.79
C VAL A 148 5.00 5.02 12.30
N GLN A 149 5.10 5.50 13.55
CA GLN A 149 6.40 5.85 14.15
C GLN A 149 7.22 4.63 14.55
N GLU A 150 6.57 3.55 14.95
CA GLU A 150 7.19 2.40 15.61
C GLU A 150 7.35 1.20 14.69
N HIS A 151 6.53 1.12 13.64
CA HIS A 151 6.46 -0.03 12.74
C HIS A 151 6.23 0.40 11.28
N PRO A 152 6.79 -0.33 10.30
CA PRO A 152 6.35 -0.23 8.92
C PRO A 152 4.87 -0.61 8.78
N VAL A 153 4.12 0.19 8.02
CA VAL A 153 2.66 0.02 7.87
C VAL A 153 2.30 -0.40 6.46
N VAL A 154 1.39 -1.37 6.36
CA VAL A 154 0.68 -1.71 5.12
C VAL A 154 -0.80 -1.39 5.30
N LEU A 155 -1.31 -0.50 4.46
CA LEU A 155 -2.72 -0.14 4.36
C LEU A 155 -3.41 -1.07 3.38
N LEU A 156 -4.50 -1.68 3.84
CA LEU A 156 -5.32 -2.61 3.06
C LEU A 156 -6.78 -2.10 2.95
N PRO A 157 -6.99 -0.97 2.26
CA PRO A 157 -8.34 -0.44 2.04
C PRO A 157 -9.19 -1.34 1.13
N SER A 158 -10.50 -1.26 1.29
CA SER A 158 -11.44 -1.92 0.36
C SER A 158 -11.47 -1.19 -0.99
N HIS A 159 -11.39 -1.91 -2.11
CA HIS A 159 -11.28 -1.33 -3.47
C HIS A 159 -12.61 -1.30 -4.23
N ARG A 160 -13.46 -0.32 -3.93
CA ARG A 160 -14.79 -0.14 -4.52
C ARG A 160 -14.80 0.91 -5.64
N SER A 161 -13.87 1.86 -5.61
CA SER A 161 -13.73 2.98 -6.54
C SER A 161 -12.28 3.34 -6.81
N TYR A 162 -12.02 3.91 -8.00
CA TYR A 162 -10.73 4.55 -8.28
C TYR A 162 -10.45 5.78 -7.40
N MET A 163 -11.45 6.27 -6.67
CA MET A 163 -11.24 7.35 -5.70
C MET A 163 -10.73 6.85 -4.35
N ASP A 164 -10.76 5.53 -4.08
CA ASP A 164 -10.46 5.01 -2.74
C ASP A 164 -8.98 5.22 -2.37
N PHE A 165 -8.05 4.99 -3.30
CA PHE A 165 -6.62 5.27 -3.06
C PHE A 165 -6.32 6.76 -2.92
N LEU A 166 -7.03 7.59 -3.68
CA LEU A 166 -6.90 9.05 -3.57
C LEU A 166 -7.48 9.55 -2.25
N LEU A 167 -8.55 8.93 -1.76
CA LEU A 167 -9.18 9.25 -0.49
C LEU A 167 -8.25 8.88 0.67
N MET A 168 -7.62 7.70 0.65
CA MET A 168 -6.64 7.32 1.67
C MET A 168 -5.48 8.30 1.72
N SER A 169 -4.87 8.61 0.57
CA SER A 169 -3.81 9.62 0.48
C SER A 169 -4.26 11.00 0.96
N TYR A 170 -5.48 11.42 0.63
CA TYR A 170 -6.06 12.68 1.07
C TYR A 170 -6.25 12.74 2.59
N LEU A 171 -6.73 11.66 3.20
CA LEU A 171 -6.86 11.57 4.66
C LEU A 171 -5.50 11.60 5.34
N MET A 172 -4.51 10.86 4.83
CA MET A 172 -3.16 10.89 5.38
C MET A 172 -2.54 12.29 5.30
N TYR A 173 -2.72 13.00 4.20
CA TYR A 173 -2.32 14.40 4.10
C TYR A 173 -3.08 15.32 5.09
N THR A 174 -4.37 15.07 5.30
CA THR A 174 -5.20 15.85 6.24
C THR A 174 -4.70 15.75 7.67
N TYR A 175 -4.30 14.54 8.08
CA TYR A 175 -3.86 14.22 9.44
C TYR A 175 -2.34 14.28 9.63
N ASP A 176 -1.59 14.83 8.68
CA ASP A 176 -0.12 14.95 8.72
C ASP A 176 0.59 13.59 8.94
N LEU A 177 0.08 12.57 8.26
CA LEU A 177 0.67 11.25 8.16
C LEU A 177 1.46 11.12 6.85
N PRO A 178 2.52 10.28 6.80
CA PRO A 178 3.27 10.04 5.56
C PRO A 178 2.35 9.51 4.47
N LEU A 179 2.42 10.09 3.28
CA LEU A 179 1.65 9.60 2.15
C LEU A 179 2.00 8.15 1.81
N PRO A 180 1.00 7.34 1.45
CA PRO A 180 1.23 5.96 1.14
C PRO A 180 1.87 5.82 -0.25
N ALA A 181 2.77 4.86 -0.38
CA ALA A 181 3.23 4.39 -1.68
C ALA A 181 2.16 3.44 -2.25
N ILE A 182 1.51 3.86 -3.33
CA ILE A 182 0.33 3.18 -3.88
C ILE A 182 0.76 2.19 -4.96
N ALA A 183 0.40 0.92 -4.81
CA ALA A 183 0.52 -0.08 -5.86
C ALA A 183 -0.51 0.17 -6.98
N ALA A 184 -0.09 0.77 -8.09
CA ALA A 184 -0.95 1.07 -9.23
C ALA A 184 -0.68 0.10 -10.40
N GLY A 185 -1.72 -0.28 -11.14
CA GLY A 185 -1.56 -1.07 -12.37
C GLY A 185 -1.00 -0.23 -13.52
N MET A 186 -0.23 -0.84 -14.43
CA MET A 186 0.30 -0.13 -15.61
C MET A 186 -0.74 0.49 -16.54
N ASP A 187 -2.02 0.11 -16.44
CA ASP A 187 -3.09 0.72 -17.26
C ASP A 187 -3.16 2.25 -17.04
N PHE A 188 -2.81 2.73 -15.85
CA PHE A 188 -2.72 4.18 -15.55
C PHE A 188 -1.52 4.85 -16.22
N MET A 189 -0.43 4.13 -16.44
CA MET A 189 0.77 4.65 -17.11
C MET A 189 0.51 4.93 -18.60
N GLY A 190 -0.49 4.28 -19.20
CA GLY A 190 -0.96 4.61 -20.55
C GLY A 190 -1.49 6.05 -20.68
N MET A 191 -1.95 6.65 -19.59
CA MET A 191 -2.37 8.06 -19.54
C MET A 191 -1.21 8.95 -19.09
N LYS A 192 -0.26 9.26 -19.99
CA LYS A 192 1.03 9.93 -19.66
C LYS A 192 0.94 11.05 -18.61
N VAL A 193 -0.02 11.98 -18.75
CA VAL A 193 -0.18 13.11 -17.81
C VAL A 193 -0.67 12.64 -16.44
N VAL A 194 -1.73 11.83 -16.40
CA VAL A 194 -2.33 11.34 -15.15
C VAL A 194 -1.40 10.35 -14.46
N GLY A 195 -0.81 9.43 -15.21
CA GLY A 195 0.17 8.48 -14.72
C GLY A 195 1.39 9.17 -14.09
N GLU A 196 1.95 10.19 -14.74
CA GLU A 196 3.07 10.93 -14.16
C GLU A 196 2.66 11.72 -12.91
N MET A 197 1.48 12.36 -12.90
CA MET A 197 0.97 13.00 -11.69
C MET A 197 0.80 12.01 -10.54
N LEU A 198 0.26 10.82 -10.80
CA LEU A 198 0.13 9.76 -9.80
C LEU A 198 1.49 9.25 -9.31
N ARG A 199 2.47 9.09 -10.22
CA ARG A 199 3.86 8.76 -9.86
C ARG A 199 4.42 9.81 -8.89
N MET A 200 4.16 11.07 -9.22
CA MET A 200 4.59 12.23 -8.45
C MET A 200 3.86 12.37 -7.12
N SER A 201 2.72 11.71 -6.94
CA SER A 201 1.98 11.66 -5.67
C SER A 201 2.24 10.41 -4.84
N GLY A 202 3.15 9.53 -5.26
CA GLY A 202 3.52 8.33 -4.49
C GLY A 202 3.12 6.99 -5.11
N ALA A 203 2.48 6.97 -6.29
CA ALA A 203 2.17 5.72 -6.97
C ALA A 203 3.43 5.07 -7.56
N PHE A 204 3.58 3.77 -7.36
CA PHE A 204 4.52 2.93 -8.09
C PHE A 204 3.75 1.93 -8.96
N PHE A 205 4.25 1.65 -10.15
CA PHE A 205 3.50 0.90 -11.16
C PHE A 205 3.90 -0.57 -11.19
N ILE A 206 2.90 -1.44 -11.32
CA ILE A 206 3.06 -2.89 -11.41
C ILE A 206 2.45 -3.38 -12.72
N ARG A 207 3.20 -4.22 -13.44
CA ARG A 207 2.75 -4.95 -14.63
C ARG A 207 1.62 -5.93 -14.28
N ARG A 208 0.59 -6.00 -15.14
CA ARG A 208 -0.58 -6.89 -14.93
C ARG A 208 -0.25 -8.38 -14.96
N SER A 209 0.80 -8.74 -15.68
CA SER A 209 1.36 -10.09 -15.71
C SER A 209 2.86 -9.99 -15.51
N PHE A 210 3.34 -10.77 -14.56
CA PHE A 210 4.77 -10.95 -14.32
C PHE A 210 5.41 -11.91 -15.33
N GLY A 211 4.64 -12.50 -16.25
CA GLY A 211 5.12 -13.08 -17.51
C GLY A 211 6.27 -14.10 -17.47
N GLY A 212 6.57 -14.72 -16.33
CA GLY A 212 7.80 -15.54 -16.18
C GLY A 212 9.09 -14.72 -16.16
N ASP A 213 9.00 -13.39 -16.17
CA ASP A 213 10.11 -12.44 -16.12
C ASP A 213 10.73 -12.46 -14.71
N LYS A 214 11.76 -13.29 -14.56
CA LYS A 214 12.49 -13.48 -13.30
C LYS A 214 13.15 -12.19 -12.83
N LEU A 215 13.67 -11.38 -13.76
CA LEU A 215 14.38 -10.15 -13.46
C LEU A 215 13.42 -9.10 -12.90
N TYR A 216 12.30 -8.88 -13.58
CA TYR A 216 11.26 -7.97 -13.12
C TYR A 216 10.74 -8.36 -11.73
N TRP A 217 10.48 -9.65 -11.51
CA TRP A 217 10.03 -10.13 -10.19
C TRP A 217 11.04 -9.87 -9.08
N ALA A 218 12.34 -10.07 -9.35
CA ALA A 218 13.39 -9.81 -8.39
C ALA A 218 13.50 -8.31 -8.05
N VAL A 219 13.50 -7.43 -9.06
CA VAL A 219 13.53 -5.98 -8.86
C VAL A 219 12.31 -5.52 -8.06
N PHE A 220 11.11 -5.96 -8.44
CA PHE A 220 9.87 -5.63 -7.74
C PHE A 220 9.87 -6.10 -6.29
N SER A 221 10.22 -7.37 -6.06
CA SER A 221 10.24 -7.96 -4.72
C SER A 221 11.23 -7.22 -3.82
N GLU A 222 12.40 -6.89 -4.34
CA GLU A 222 13.42 -6.18 -3.60
C GLU A 222 13.04 -4.73 -3.31
N TYR A 223 12.39 -4.07 -4.25
CA TYR A 223 11.83 -2.73 -4.05
C TYR A 223 10.83 -2.69 -2.91
N VAL A 224 9.86 -3.60 -2.89
CA VAL A 224 8.84 -3.68 -1.83
C VAL A 224 9.47 -4.05 -0.48
N LYS A 225 10.38 -5.03 -0.45
CA LYS A 225 11.10 -5.43 0.77
C LYS A 225 11.90 -4.27 1.35
N THR A 226 12.64 -3.55 0.52
CA THR A 226 13.46 -2.41 0.95
C THR A 226 12.58 -1.30 1.50
N MET A 227 11.44 -1.03 0.85
CA MET A 227 10.47 -0.04 1.33
C MET A 227 9.92 -0.39 2.72
N LEU A 228 9.57 -1.66 2.94
CA LEU A 228 9.02 -2.15 4.20
C LEU A 228 10.07 -2.24 5.31
N ARG A 229 11.24 -2.83 5.05
CA ARG A 229 12.29 -2.99 6.06
C ARG A 229 12.77 -1.66 6.63
N ASN A 230 12.88 -0.66 5.77
CA ASN A 230 13.40 0.65 6.14
C ASN A 230 12.28 1.64 6.53
N GLY A 231 11.01 1.26 6.37
CA GLY A 231 9.85 2.08 6.71
C GLY A 231 9.81 3.43 5.98
N PHE A 232 10.20 3.45 4.69
CA PHE A 232 10.27 4.68 3.89
C PHE A 232 8.93 5.43 3.80
N ALA A 233 7.87 4.66 3.57
CA ALA A 233 6.50 5.14 3.48
C ALA A 233 5.55 3.97 3.81
N PRO A 234 4.35 4.25 4.34
CA PRO A 234 3.28 3.26 4.39
C PRO A 234 3.00 2.72 2.99
N LEU A 235 2.79 1.42 2.85
CA LEU A 235 2.44 0.82 1.55
C LEU A 235 0.94 0.64 1.44
N GLU A 236 0.35 1.02 0.33
CA GLU A 236 -1.07 0.81 0.07
C GLU A 236 -1.27 -0.27 -1.00
N PHE A 237 -1.93 -1.36 -0.59
CA PHE A 237 -2.26 -2.49 -1.43
C PHE A 237 -3.76 -2.77 -1.44
N PHE A 238 -4.29 -3.02 -2.64
CA PHE A 238 -5.65 -3.47 -2.82
C PHE A 238 -5.69 -4.98 -3.05
N LEU A 239 -6.07 -5.71 -1.99
CA LEU A 239 -6.13 -7.18 -1.93
C LEU A 239 -6.93 -7.83 -3.07
N GLU A 240 -7.91 -7.10 -3.61
CA GLU A 240 -8.84 -7.59 -4.60
C GLU A 240 -8.21 -7.70 -6.01
N GLY A 241 -7.07 -7.03 -6.25
CA GLY A 241 -6.32 -7.02 -7.52
C GLY A 241 -7.08 -6.47 -8.74
N THR A 242 -8.38 -6.23 -8.59
CA THR A 242 -9.33 -5.70 -9.56
C THR A 242 -10.45 -5.01 -8.79
N ARG A 243 -11.01 -3.91 -9.30
CA ARG A 243 -12.15 -3.21 -8.69
C ARG A 243 -13.35 -4.17 -8.50
N SER A 244 -13.96 -4.17 -7.31
CA SER A 244 -15.24 -4.84 -7.12
C SER A 244 -16.31 -4.18 -8.00
N ARG A 245 -16.86 -4.94 -8.95
CA ARG A 245 -17.94 -4.48 -9.84
C ARG A 245 -19.33 -4.60 -9.19
N THR A 246 -19.42 -5.19 -7.98
CA THR A 246 -20.69 -5.53 -7.33
C THR A 246 -20.80 -5.00 -5.89
N SER A 247 -19.91 -4.09 -5.47
CA SER A 247 -19.89 -3.49 -4.11
C SER A 247 -19.72 -4.48 -2.95
N LYS A 248 -19.46 -5.75 -3.24
CA LYS A 248 -19.09 -6.79 -2.28
C LYS A 248 -17.56 -6.88 -2.23
N SER A 249 -16.98 -7.08 -1.05
CA SER A 249 -15.54 -7.33 -0.98
C SER A 249 -15.24 -8.61 -1.77
N LEU A 250 -14.35 -8.51 -2.76
CA LEU A 250 -13.91 -9.68 -3.51
C LEU A 250 -12.97 -10.48 -2.62
N THR A 251 -13.02 -11.81 -2.74
CA THR A 251 -12.03 -12.67 -2.10
C THR A 251 -10.63 -12.20 -2.49
N PRO A 252 -9.73 -11.99 -1.51
CA PRO A 252 -8.37 -11.54 -1.78
C PRO A 252 -7.74 -12.50 -2.79
N LYS A 253 -7.19 -11.97 -3.88
CA LYS A 253 -6.48 -12.81 -4.84
C LYS A 253 -5.14 -13.17 -4.21
N LEU A 254 -5.08 -14.34 -3.57
CA LEU A 254 -3.85 -15.00 -3.14
C LEU A 254 -3.05 -15.43 -4.39
N GLY A 255 -2.46 -14.48 -5.12
CA GLY A 255 -1.52 -14.71 -6.22
C GLY A 255 -0.06 -14.48 -5.84
N LYS A 256 0.87 -14.51 -6.82
CA LYS A 256 2.33 -14.36 -6.62
C LYS A 256 2.76 -13.16 -5.79
N SER A 257 1.99 -12.06 -5.78
CA SER A 257 2.24 -10.89 -4.91
C SER A 257 2.33 -11.23 -3.41
N TRP A 258 1.70 -12.34 -2.99
CA TRP A 258 1.73 -12.87 -1.63
C TRP A 258 2.95 -13.77 -1.36
N GLU A 259 3.66 -14.24 -2.39
CA GLU A 259 4.91 -15.00 -2.24
C GLU A 259 6.09 -14.09 -1.86
N ILE A 260 5.89 -12.77 -1.86
CA ILE A 260 6.82 -11.86 -1.20
C ILE A 260 6.79 -12.24 0.30
N PRO A 261 7.92 -12.66 0.90
CA PRO A 261 7.96 -13.18 2.28
C PRO A 261 7.42 -12.23 3.35
N VAL A 262 7.15 -10.97 3.00
CA VAL A 262 6.58 -9.95 3.88
C VAL A 262 5.05 -10.06 4.00
N PHE A 263 4.38 -10.72 3.05
CA PHE A 263 2.92 -10.90 3.04
C PHE A 263 2.48 -12.33 3.38
N VAL A 264 3.41 -13.27 3.54
CA VAL A 264 3.13 -14.60 4.07
C VAL A 264 3.14 -14.50 5.61
N PRO A 265 2.03 -14.76 6.31
CA PRO A 265 2.06 -14.84 7.76
C PRO A 265 3.04 -15.95 8.17
N SER A 266 3.99 -15.62 9.06
CA SER A 266 4.86 -16.61 9.66
C SER A 266 4.00 -17.71 10.30
N PRO A 267 4.25 -19.01 10.01
CA PRO A 267 3.53 -20.09 10.67
C PRO A 267 3.86 -20.06 12.17
N GLY A 268 2.97 -19.49 12.97
CA GLY A 268 3.18 -19.31 14.41
C GLY A 268 2.40 -18.18 15.08
N LEU A 269 1.67 -17.34 14.35
CA LEU A 269 0.76 -16.35 14.95
C LEU A 269 -0.66 -16.50 14.36
N ILE A 270 -1.44 -17.42 14.94
CA ILE A 270 -2.91 -17.41 14.94
C ILE A 270 -3.32 -17.73 16.37
#